data_AF-A0A967CZI7-F1
#
_entry.id   AF-A0A967CZI7-F1
#
_cell.length_a   1.000
_cell.length_b   1.000
_cell.length_c   1.000
_cell.angle_alpha   90.00
_cell.angle_beta   90.00
_cell.angle_gamma   90.00
#
_symmetry.space_group_name_H-M   'P 1'
#
loop_
_entity.id
_entity.type
_entity.pdbx_description
1 polymer ?
#
loop_
_entity_poly.entity_id
_entity_poly.type
_entity_poly.pdbx_seq_one_letter_code
_entity_poly.pdbx_strand_id
1 'polypeptide(L)'
;MKQSPVPLAPIYSYTIDMSIFGLDIKQKLARARADLRMGAPVVVVGTSASLIYSAEVIDQSRFDSFRDHFNDTRLIITARRAETLKVACYDGDFAQISITDDRDLLWVKSVADPSRDLSAGPLGPFQVLRDSAIGQERAALALLKSAELLPAAILSEINNPAEFATENGLSLLHLADIDTLVQTHPH
;
A
#
# COMPACT_ATOMS: atom_id res chain seq x y z
N MET A 1 17.79 -43.80 -29.73
CA MET A 1 18.57 -43.48 -28.51
C MET A 1 17.63 -42.76 -27.55
N LYS A 2 17.15 -43.44 -26.51
CA LYS A 2 16.27 -42.85 -25.48
C LYS A 2 17.17 -42.29 -24.37
N GLN A 3 17.23 -40.97 -24.21
CA GLN A 3 17.82 -40.37 -23.01
C GLN A 3 16.77 -40.39 -21.91
N SER A 4 17.03 -41.18 -20.87
CA SER A 4 16.27 -41.15 -19.62
C SER A 4 16.73 -39.92 -18.81
N PRO A 5 15.85 -39.15 -18.18
CA PRO A 5 16.27 -38.00 -17.39
C PRO A 5 17.04 -38.44 -16.14
N VAL A 6 18.12 -37.73 -15.82
CA VAL A 6 18.94 -37.92 -14.63
C VAL A 6 18.12 -37.53 -13.40
N PRO A 7 17.98 -38.39 -12.37
CA PRO A 7 17.28 -38.02 -11.16
C PRO A 7 18.13 -37.02 -10.36
N LEU A 8 17.58 -35.85 -10.08
CA LEU A 8 18.20 -34.87 -9.17
C LEU A 8 18.11 -35.42 -7.75
N ALA A 9 19.26 -35.72 -7.15
CA ALA A 9 19.35 -36.18 -5.77
C ALA A 9 18.88 -35.09 -4.79
N PRO A 10 18.27 -35.46 -3.65
CA PRO A 10 17.81 -34.50 -2.67
C PRO A 10 19.02 -34.01 -1.86
N ILE A 11 19.35 -32.72 -1.96
CA ILE A 11 20.37 -32.13 -1.10
C ILE A 11 19.65 -31.57 0.14
N TYR A 12 20.05 -32.17 1.26
CA TYR A 12 19.62 -31.98 2.63
C TYR A 12 19.40 -30.51 3.05
N SER A 13 18.32 -30.29 3.79
CA SER A 13 17.99 -29.04 4.49
C SER A 13 18.96 -28.76 5.64
N TYR A 14 19.37 -27.49 5.75
CA TYR A 14 19.62 -26.85 7.05
C TYR A 14 19.20 -25.37 6.99
N THR A 15 18.28 -25.03 7.88
CA THR A 15 17.54 -23.78 8.01
C THR A 15 18.39 -22.62 8.50
N ILE A 16 18.64 -21.63 7.63
CA ILE A 16 18.28 -20.21 7.83
C ILE A 16 17.79 -19.77 6.45
N ASP A 17 16.52 -19.38 6.34
CA ASP A 17 15.84 -19.13 5.06
C ASP A 17 16.33 -17.82 4.41
N MET A 18 17.58 -17.83 3.96
CA MET A 18 18.07 -17.01 2.87
C MET A 18 17.94 -17.86 1.61
N SER A 19 16.78 -17.86 0.99
CA SER A 19 16.68 -18.43 -0.35
C SER A 19 17.71 -17.69 -1.22
N ILE A 20 18.70 -18.40 -1.77
CA ILE A 20 19.79 -17.81 -2.57
C ILE A 20 19.27 -17.08 -3.83
N PHE A 21 18.02 -17.37 -4.20
CA PHE A 21 17.31 -16.79 -5.34
C PHE A 21 16.34 -15.66 -4.95
N GLY A 22 16.07 -15.47 -3.66
CA GLY A 22 15.13 -14.47 -3.17
C GLY A 22 15.77 -13.10 -3.02
N LEU A 23 14.93 -12.07 -3.10
CA LEU A 23 15.35 -10.69 -2.85
C LEU A 23 15.66 -10.48 -1.37
N ASP A 24 16.76 -9.82 -1.06
CA ASP A 24 17.00 -9.30 0.28
C ASP A 24 16.01 -8.16 0.62
N ILE A 25 15.99 -7.73 1.89
CA ILE A 25 15.04 -6.70 2.35
C ILE A 25 15.18 -5.39 1.57
N LYS A 26 16.41 -4.96 1.27
CA LYS A 26 16.66 -3.71 0.53
C LYS A 26 16.14 -3.81 -0.91
N GLN A 27 16.34 -4.97 -1.54
CA GLN A 27 15.86 -5.28 -2.89
C GLN A 27 14.33 -5.39 -2.93
N LYS A 28 13.70 -6.02 -1.93
CA LYS A 28 12.23 -6.06 -1.80
C LYS A 28 11.64 -4.66 -1.68
N LEU A 29 12.21 -3.82 -0.81
CA LEU A 29 11.78 -2.43 -0.64
C LEU A 29 12.04 -1.59 -1.91
N ALA A 30 13.16 -1.80 -2.61
CA ALA A 30 13.42 -1.15 -3.89
C ALA A 30 12.38 -1.53 -4.96
N ARG A 31 12.04 -2.82 -5.06
CA ARG A 31 11.00 -3.32 -5.97
C ARG A 31 9.63 -2.73 -5.63
N ALA A 32 9.22 -2.77 -4.36
CA ALA A 32 7.95 -2.21 -3.92
C ALA A 32 7.83 -0.70 -4.21
N ARG A 33 8.90 0.08 -4.02
CA ARG A 33 8.93 1.50 -4.41
C ARG A 33 8.78 1.71 -5.91
N ALA A 34 9.42 0.86 -6.72
CA ALA A 34 9.28 0.91 -8.17
C ALA A 34 7.84 0.57 -8.59
N ASP A 35 7.26 -0.49 -8.04
CA ASP A 35 5.87 -0.90 -8.29
C ASP A 35 4.89 0.24 -7.97
N LEU A 36 5.03 0.85 -6.78
CA LEU A 36 4.20 2.01 -6.39
C LEU A 36 4.32 3.18 -7.37
N ARG A 37 5.54 3.55 -7.80
CA ARG A 37 5.76 4.63 -8.77
C ARG A 37 5.17 4.32 -10.15
N MET A 38 5.08 3.04 -10.52
CA MET A 38 4.43 2.59 -11.75
C MET A 38 2.90 2.46 -11.62
N GLY A 39 2.32 2.83 -10.47
CA GLY A 39 0.89 2.72 -10.21
C GLY A 39 0.42 1.30 -9.87
N ALA A 40 1.33 0.35 -9.65
CA ALA A 40 1.00 -0.98 -9.16
C ALA A 40 0.85 -0.97 -7.62
N PRO A 41 -0.03 -1.81 -7.06
CA PRO A 41 -0.19 -1.89 -5.62
C PRO A 41 0.88 -2.78 -4.99
N VAL A 42 1.03 -2.65 -3.67
CA VAL A 42 1.85 -3.53 -2.85
C VAL A 42 1.00 -4.12 -1.73
N VAL A 43 1.33 -5.33 -1.32
CA VAL A 43 0.71 -6.00 -0.16
C VAL A 43 1.62 -5.79 1.04
N VAL A 44 1.05 -5.33 2.16
CA VAL A 44 1.76 -5.22 3.44
C VAL A 44 1.09 -6.12 4.47
N VAL A 45 1.89 -6.95 5.11
CA VAL A 45 1.45 -7.96 6.09
C VAL A 45 1.98 -7.63 7.48
N GLY A 46 1.07 -7.46 8.44
CA GLY A 46 1.34 -7.34 9.87
C GLY A 46 0.47 -8.31 10.66
N THR A 47 -0.29 -7.82 11.65
CA THR A 47 -1.34 -8.59 12.33
C THR A 47 -2.55 -8.86 11.42
N SER A 48 -2.83 -7.93 10.52
CA SER A 48 -3.72 -8.05 9.36
C SER A 48 -2.91 -7.81 8.09
N ALA A 49 -3.54 -7.91 6.91
CA ALA A 49 -2.89 -7.57 5.65
C ALA A 49 -3.72 -6.58 4.84
N SER A 50 -3.06 -5.68 4.12
CA SER A 50 -3.72 -4.71 3.27
C SER A 50 -3.06 -4.60 1.90
N LEU A 51 -3.90 -4.33 0.90
CA LEU A 51 -3.47 -3.92 -0.43
C LEU A 51 -3.35 -2.39 -0.44
N ILE A 52 -2.24 -1.86 -0.93
CA ILE A 52 -1.92 -0.44 -0.86
C ILE A 52 -1.65 0.09 -2.25
N TYR A 53 -2.42 1.08 -2.66
CA TYR A 53 -2.17 1.93 -3.82
C TYR A 53 -1.70 3.32 -3.40
N SER A 54 -0.80 3.92 -4.19
CA SER A 54 -0.56 5.36 -4.10
C SER A 54 -1.75 6.13 -4.67
N ALA A 55 -2.34 7.02 -3.87
CA ALA A 55 -3.39 7.91 -4.35
C ALA A 55 -2.89 8.85 -5.46
N GLU A 56 -1.58 9.14 -5.53
CA GLU A 56 -0.99 10.02 -6.55
C GLU A 56 -0.94 9.40 -7.94
N VAL A 57 -0.60 8.11 -8.07
CA VAL A 57 -0.28 7.48 -9.37
C VAL A 57 -1.27 6.40 -9.81
N ILE A 58 -2.20 5.95 -8.96
CA ILE A 58 -3.27 5.05 -9.39
C ILE A 58 -4.08 5.65 -10.56
N ASP A 59 -4.38 4.84 -11.57
CA ASP A 59 -5.20 5.22 -12.73
C ASP A 59 -6.68 4.87 -12.55
N GLN A 60 -7.53 5.31 -13.47
CA GLN A 60 -8.97 5.11 -13.42
C GLN A 60 -9.35 3.62 -13.47
N SER A 61 -8.72 2.84 -14.34
CA SER A 61 -9.03 1.42 -14.51
C SER A 61 -8.74 0.64 -13.22
N ARG A 62 -7.61 0.93 -12.57
CA ARG A 62 -7.22 0.30 -11.30
C ARG A 62 -8.10 0.75 -10.16
N PHE A 63 -8.48 2.03 -10.12
CA PHE A 63 -9.38 2.56 -9.09
C PHE A 63 -10.78 1.92 -9.18
N ASP A 64 -11.33 1.78 -10.38
CA ASP A 64 -12.63 1.13 -10.57
C ASP A 64 -12.56 -0.36 -10.22
N SER A 65 -11.51 -1.08 -10.68
CA SER A 65 -11.30 -2.48 -10.28
C SER A 65 -11.12 -2.66 -8.77
N PHE A 66 -10.49 -1.68 -8.10
CA PHE A 66 -10.34 -1.70 -6.65
C PHE A 66 -11.69 -1.55 -5.94
N ARG A 67 -12.51 -0.57 -6.36
CA ARG A 67 -13.85 -0.34 -5.79
C ARG A 67 -14.79 -1.52 -6.03
N ASP A 68 -14.73 -2.14 -7.21
CA ASP A 68 -15.56 -3.31 -7.54
C ASP A 68 -15.18 -4.53 -6.70
N HIS A 69 -13.91 -4.64 -6.28
CA HIS A 69 -13.41 -5.76 -5.49
C HIS A 69 -13.60 -5.57 -3.98
N PHE A 70 -13.48 -4.33 -3.47
CA PHE A 70 -13.49 -4.04 -2.04
C PHE A 70 -14.62 -3.11 -1.63
N ASN A 71 -15.47 -3.60 -0.72
CA ASN A 71 -16.58 -2.79 -0.17
C ASN A 71 -16.11 -1.72 0.82
N ASP A 72 -14.98 -1.95 1.52
CA ASP A 72 -14.41 -1.02 2.50
C ASP A 72 -13.14 -0.36 1.94
N THR A 73 -13.35 0.50 0.95
CA THR A 73 -12.28 1.31 0.37
C THR A 73 -12.05 2.57 1.20
N ARG A 74 -10.81 2.78 1.64
CA ARG A 74 -10.44 3.95 2.45
C ARG A 74 -9.24 4.69 1.88
N LEU A 75 -9.28 6.01 2.01
CA LEU A 75 -8.20 6.93 1.70
C LEU A 75 -7.53 7.36 3.01
N ILE A 76 -6.22 7.23 3.06
CA ILE A 76 -5.42 7.67 4.19
C ILE A 76 -4.52 8.81 3.77
N ILE A 77 -4.47 9.84 4.59
CA ILE A 77 -3.63 11.02 4.40
C ILE A 77 -2.87 11.33 5.69
N THR A 78 -1.69 11.92 5.56
CA THR A 78 -0.92 12.41 6.73
C THR A 78 -1.72 13.39 7.58
N ALA A 79 -1.39 13.47 8.88
CA ALA A 79 -1.96 14.45 9.80
C ALA A 79 -1.87 15.90 9.28
N ARG A 80 -0.73 16.28 8.68
CA ARG A 80 -0.54 17.62 8.08
C ARG A 80 -1.52 17.92 6.96
N ARG A 81 -1.78 16.93 6.08
CA ARG A 81 -2.74 17.08 5.00
C ARG A 81 -4.17 17.13 5.55
N ALA A 82 -4.48 16.29 6.54
CA ALA A 82 -5.76 16.30 7.24
C ALA A 82 -6.05 17.66 7.89
N GLU A 83 -5.06 18.27 8.56
CA GLU A 83 -5.17 19.60 9.16
C GLU A 83 -5.53 20.67 8.12
N THR A 84 -4.85 20.66 6.97
CA THR A 84 -5.11 21.60 5.86
C THR A 84 -6.56 21.49 5.36
N LEU A 85 -7.07 20.25 5.25
CA LEU A 85 -8.41 19.95 4.78
C LEU A 85 -9.48 20.00 5.89
N LYS A 86 -9.09 20.32 7.13
CA LYS A 86 -9.96 20.29 8.33
C LYS A 86 -10.63 18.92 8.54
N VAL A 87 -9.90 17.85 8.23
CA VAL A 87 -10.29 16.47 8.49
C VAL A 87 -9.85 16.10 9.90
N ALA A 88 -10.74 15.47 10.68
CA ALA A 88 -10.39 14.98 12.02
C ALA A 88 -9.32 13.88 11.93
N CYS A 89 -8.28 13.99 12.76
CA CYS A 89 -7.17 13.06 12.84
C CYS A 89 -7.17 12.39 14.22
N TYR A 90 -7.91 11.28 14.36
CA TYR A 90 -8.07 10.59 15.66
C TYR A 90 -6.83 9.79 16.06
N ASP A 91 -6.13 9.20 15.08
CA ASP A 91 -4.97 8.33 15.29
C ASP A 91 -3.65 9.11 15.52
N GLY A 92 -3.71 10.45 15.51
CA GLY A 92 -2.58 11.36 15.75
C GLY A 92 -1.63 11.55 14.56
N ASP A 93 -1.37 10.49 13.78
CA ASP A 93 -0.35 10.54 12.70
C ASP A 93 -0.95 10.61 11.28
N PHE A 94 -2.21 10.19 11.14
CA PHE A 94 -2.93 10.15 9.88
C PHE A 94 -4.45 10.24 10.09
N ALA A 95 -5.15 10.67 9.05
CA ALA A 95 -6.60 10.58 8.98
C ALA A 95 -7.02 9.47 8.00
N GLN A 96 -8.07 8.74 8.37
CA GLN A 96 -8.70 7.73 7.53
C GLN A 96 -10.06 8.24 7.07
N ILE A 97 -10.30 8.20 5.76
CA ILE A 97 -11.52 8.73 5.14
C ILE A 97 -12.13 7.60 4.30
N SER A 98 -13.42 7.32 4.49
CA SER A 98 -14.15 6.41 3.62
C SER A 98 -14.22 6.97 2.21
N ILE A 99 -13.99 6.14 1.19
CA ILE A 99 -14.26 6.49 -0.20
C ILE A 99 -15.65 5.94 -0.53
N THR A 100 -16.67 6.78 -0.40
CA THR A 100 -18.06 6.43 -0.72
C THR A 100 -18.31 6.41 -2.23
N ASP A 101 -19.42 5.80 -2.65
CA ASP A 101 -19.78 5.61 -4.06
C ASP A 101 -19.84 6.91 -4.88
N ASP A 102 -20.16 8.03 -4.23
CA ASP A 102 -20.20 9.37 -4.83
C ASP A 102 -18.81 10.03 -4.98
N ARG A 103 -17.74 9.38 -4.53
CA ARG A 103 -16.36 9.88 -4.61
C ARG A 103 -15.59 9.18 -5.72
N ASP A 104 -15.23 9.95 -6.73
CA ASP A 104 -14.48 9.49 -7.89
C ASP A 104 -12.97 9.63 -7.69
N LEU A 105 -12.20 9.20 -8.70
CA LEU A 105 -10.74 9.31 -8.67
C LEU A 105 -10.28 10.77 -8.62
N LEU A 106 -11.00 11.69 -9.27
CA LEU A 106 -10.66 13.12 -9.24
C LEU A 106 -10.73 13.67 -7.82
N TRP A 107 -11.75 13.30 -7.05
CA TRP A 107 -11.85 13.63 -5.63
C TRP A 107 -10.67 13.04 -4.85
N VAL A 108 -10.35 11.76 -5.02
CA VAL A 108 -9.20 11.12 -4.34
C VAL A 108 -7.89 11.85 -4.63
N LYS A 109 -7.63 12.18 -5.90
CA LYS A 109 -6.44 12.95 -6.32
C LYS A 109 -6.42 14.33 -5.68
N SER A 110 -7.56 14.99 -5.58
CA SER A 110 -7.67 16.34 -5.02
C SER A 110 -7.49 16.34 -3.51
N VAL A 111 -7.94 15.29 -2.81
CA VAL A 111 -7.65 15.11 -1.39
C VAL A 111 -6.16 14.81 -1.16
N ALA A 112 -5.53 14.01 -2.02
CA ALA A 112 -4.12 13.66 -1.92
C ALA A 112 -3.17 14.84 -2.22
N ASP A 113 -3.45 15.62 -3.26
CA ASP A 113 -2.55 16.61 -3.85
C ASP A 113 -2.98 18.05 -3.55
N PRO A 114 -2.22 18.80 -2.72
CA PRO A 114 -2.53 20.20 -2.41
C PRO A 114 -2.61 21.13 -3.62
N SER A 115 -1.90 20.82 -4.71
CA SER A 115 -1.97 21.64 -5.93
C SER A 115 -3.34 21.55 -6.63
N ARG A 116 -4.17 20.57 -6.24
CA ARG A 116 -5.48 20.29 -6.82
C ARG A 116 -6.65 20.68 -5.91
N ASP A 117 -6.42 21.39 -4.80
CA ASP A 117 -7.46 21.72 -3.80
C ASP A 117 -8.71 22.42 -4.37
N LEU A 118 -8.56 23.12 -5.50
CA LEU A 118 -9.64 23.85 -6.17
C LEU A 118 -10.20 23.14 -7.42
N SER A 119 -9.71 21.94 -7.73
CA SER A 119 -9.99 21.25 -9.01
C SER A 119 -11.26 20.42 -9.01
N ALA A 120 -11.70 19.93 -7.85
CA ALA A 120 -12.86 19.04 -7.70
C ALA A 120 -14.09 19.69 -7.05
N GLY A 121 -14.10 21.02 -6.88
CA GLY A 121 -15.11 21.70 -6.06
C GLY A 121 -14.93 21.43 -4.57
N PRO A 122 -15.99 21.53 -3.74
CA PRO A 122 -15.90 21.24 -2.32
C PRO A 122 -15.50 19.78 -2.04
N LEU A 123 -14.36 19.58 -1.36
CA LEU A 123 -13.85 18.25 -1.02
C LEU A 123 -14.61 17.57 0.13
N GLY A 124 -15.29 18.35 0.99
CA GLY A 124 -16.08 17.85 2.12
C GLY A 124 -17.59 17.78 1.82
N PRO A 125 -18.39 17.24 2.75
CA PRO A 125 -17.99 16.69 4.05
C PRO A 125 -17.22 15.36 3.92
N PHE A 126 -16.28 15.13 4.83
CA PHE A 126 -15.49 13.91 4.89
C PHE A 126 -16.12 12.89 5.84
N GLN A 127 -16.26 11.64 5.40
CA GLN A 127 -16.64 10.55 6.27
C GLN A 127 -15.39 9.95 6.90
N VAL A 128 -14.98 10.53 8.03
CA VAL A 128 -13.80 10.09 8.78
C VAL A 128 -14.09 8.78 9.50
N LEU A 129 -13.22 7.80 9.34
CA LEU A 129 -13.31 6.53 10.04
C LEU A 129 -12.62 6.63 11.41
N ARG A 130 -13.25 6.10 12.44
CA ARG A 130 -12.77 6.13 13.84
C ARG A 130 -12.61 4.72 14.36
N ASP A 131 -11.56 4.47 15.14
CA ASP A 131 -11.30 3.18 15.81
C ASP A 131 -11.33 1.98 14.84
N SER A 132 -10.84 2.18 13.61
CA SER A 132 -10.99 1.24 12.49
C SER A 132 -9.67 0.85 11.83
N ALA A 133 -8.53 1.14 12.47
CA ALA A 133 -7.22 0.87 11.90
C ALA A 133 -7.01 -0.64 11.60
N ILE A 134 -6.49 -0.93 10.41
CA ILE A 134 -6.04 -2.23 9.92
C ILE A 134 -4.61 -2.52 10.43
N GLY A 135 -3.83 -1.47 10.73
CA GLY A 135 -2.51 -1.57 11.34
C GLY A 135 -1.33 -1.43 10.36
N GLN A 136 -1.58 -1.11 9.09
CA GLN A 136 -0.53 -0.87 8.07
C GLN A 136 -0.51 0.58 7.56
N GLU A 137 -1.31 1.47 8.14
CA GLU A 137 -1.49 2.86 7.68
C GLU A 137 -0.19 3.65 7.74
N ARG A 138 0.51 3.58 8.88
CA ARG A 138 1.81 4.25 9.06
C ARG A 138 2.85 3.74 8.06
N ALA A 139 2.87 2.42 7.85
CA ALA A 139 3.77 1.78 6.91
C ALA A 139 3.46 2.14 5.45
N ALA A 140 2.17 2.25 5.10
CA ALA A 140 1.73 2.73 3.79
C ALA A 140 2.29 4.14 3.52
N LEU A 141 2.09 5.06 4.48
CA LEU A 141 2.58 6.43 4.37
C LEU A 141 4.11 6.49 4.33
N ALA A 142 4.80 5.69 5.14
CA ALA A 142 6.26 5.61 5.13
C ALA A 142 6.80 5.08 3.79
N LEU A 143 6.20 4.02 3.23
CA LEU A 143 6.57 3.48 1.93
C LEU A 143 6.39 4.52 0.83
N LEU A 144 5.25 5.21 0.79
CA LEU A 144 4.99 6.27 -0.20
C LEU A 144 6.01 7.41 -0.11
N LYS A 145 6.29 7.89 1.11
CA LYS A 145 7.34 8.91 1.32
C LYS A 145 8.71 8.41 0.83
N SER A 146 9.06 7.15 1.12
CA SER A 146 10.33 6.56 0.69
C SER A 146 10.43 6.34 -0.83
N ALA A 147 9.27 6.30 -1.50
CA ALA A 147 9.12 6.26 -2.94
C ALA A 147 9.03 7.68 -3.55
N GLU A 148 9.23 8.74 -2.77
CA GLU A 148 9.10 10.14 -3.21
C GLU A 148 7.72 10.45 -3.84
N LEU A 149 6.69 9.74 -3.38
CA LEU A 149 5.29 9.99 -3.74
C LEU A 149 4.61 10.80 -2.63
N LEU A 150 3.51 11.46 -2.99
CA LEU A 150 2.60 12.07 -2.04
C LEU A 150 2.18 11.04 -1.00
N PRO A 151 2.25 11.37 0.30
CA PRO A 151 1.93 10.45 1.37
C PRO A 151 0.40 10.39 1.56
N ALA A 152 -0.27 9.80 0.57
CA ALA A 152 -1.69 9.51 0.55
C ALA A 152 -1.94 8.15 -0.12
N ALA A 153 -2.63 7.26 0.55
CA ALA A 153 -2.81 5.86 0.14
C ALA A 153 -4.28 5.47 0.03
N ILE A 154 -4.62 4.67 -0.98
CA ILE A 154 -5.89 3.92 -1.02
C ILE A 154 -5.58 2.51 -0.51
N LEU A 155 -6.38 2.02 0.45
CA LEU A 155 -6.14 0.74 1.10
C LEU A 155 -7.45 0.03 1.41
N SER A 156 -7.36 -1.30 1.44
CA SER A 156 -8.40 -2.21 1.93
C SER A 156 -7.72 -3.43 2.54
N GLU A 157 -8.36 -4.02 3.55
CA GLU A 157 -7.91 -5.27 4.14
C GLU A 157 -8.11 -6.41 3.14
N ILE A 158 -7.15 -7.34 3.10
CA ILE A 158 -7.19 -8.52 2.24
C ILE A 158 -7.02 -9.79 3.04
N ASN A 159 -7.65 -10.86 2.55
CA ASN A 159 -7.45 -12.22 3.06
C ASN A 159 -6.40 -12.95 2.21
N ASN A 160 -5.77 -13.98 2.78
CA ASN A 160 -4.78 -14.83 2.09
C ASN A 160 -3.71 -14.02 1.32
N PRO A 161 -2.98 -13.10 1.98
CA PRO A 161 -2.14 -12.11 1.30
C PRO A 161 -1.04 -12.72 0.41
N ALA A 162 -0.49 -13.88 0.80
CA ALA A 162 0.54 -14.57 0.01
C ALA A 162 -0.01 -15.12 -1.32
N GLU A 163 -1.21 -15.71 -1.29
CA GLU A 163 -1.91 -16.20 -2.50
C GLU A 163 -2.30 -15.03 -3.38
N PHE A 164 -2.97 -14.02 -2.81
CA PHE A 164 -3.37 -12.80 -3.52
C PHE A 164 -2.19 -12.12 -4.21
N ALA A 165 -1.06 -11.97 -3.52
CA ALA A 165 0.14 -11.36 -4.11
C ALA A 165 0.74 -12.23 -5.23
N THR A 166 0.77 -13.55 -5.05
CA THR A 166 1.36 -14.47 -6.05
C THR A 166 0.53 -14.51 -7.33
N GLU A 167 -0.79 -14.64 -7.21
CA GLU A 167 -1.72 -14.69 -8.35
C GLU A 167 -1.69 -13.41 -9.19
N ASN A 168 -1.51 -12.26 -8.53
CA ASN A 168 -1.48 -10.95 -9.16
C ASN A 168 -0.06 -10.42 -9.45
N GLY A 169 0.99 -11.20 -9.13
CA GLY A 169 2.38 -10.80 -9.34
C GLY A 169 2.86 -9.59 -8.53
N LEU A 170 2.25 -9.34 -7.36
CA LEU A 170 2.48 -8.16 -6.53
C LEU A 170 3.67 -8.31 -5.59
N SER A 171 4.30 -7.18 -5.26
CA SER A 171 5.25 -7.13 -4.15
C SER A 171 4.53 -7.33 -2.81
N LEU A 172 5.04 -8.27 -2.00
CA LEU A 172 4.60 -8.53 -0.63
C LEU A 172 5.72 -8.15 0.34
N LEU A 173 5.39 -7.31 1.31
CA LEU A 173 6.29 -6.86 2.38
C LEU A 173 5.71 -7.21 3.75
N HIS A 174 6.57 -7.53 4.71
CA HIS A 174 6.18 -7.57 6.11
C HIS A 174 6.33 -6.19 6.75
N LEU A 175 5.44 -5.87 7.69
CA LEU A 175 5.47 -4.60 8.43
C LEU A 175 6.85 -4.35 9.08
N ALA A 176 7.46 -5.40 9.63
CA ALA A 176 8.79 -5.34 10.25
C ALA A 176 9.91 -4.94 9.27
N ASP A 177 9.77 -5.26 7.97
CA ASP A 177 10.74 -4.88 6.93
C ASP A 177 10.65 -3.37 6.60
N ILE A 178 9.49 -2.76 6.85
CA ILE A 178 9.22 -1.34 6.58
C ILE A 178 9.66 -0.50 7.78
N ASP A 179 9.48 -0.99 9.00
CA ASP A 179 9.93 -0.28 10.22
C ASP A 179 11.45 -0.04 10.22
N THR A 180 12.22 -0.95 9.64
CA THR A 180 13.67 -0.78 9.43
C THR A 180 14.00 0.38 8.49
N LEU A 181 13.11 0.70 7.54
CA LEU A 181 13.24 1.85 6.66
C LEU A 181 12.97 3.18 7.40
N VAL A 182 11.97 3.20 8.29
CA VAL A 182 11.62 4.38 9.11
C VAL A 182 12.74 4.75 10.08
N GLN A 183 13.43 3.77 10.66
CA GLN A 183 14.52 4.01 11.63
C GLN A 183 15.81 4.53 10.97
N THR A 184 16.03 4.25 9.69
CA THR A 184 17.26 4.66 8.99
C THR A 184 17.20 6.13 8.55
N HIS A 185 16.00 6.69 8.34
CA HIS A 185 15.75 8.09 8.01
C HIS A 185 14.59 8.64 8.86
N PRO A 186 14.83 8.94 10.15
CA PRO A 186 13.85 9.65 10.96
C PRO A 186 13.61 11.04 10.35
N HIS A 187 12.34 11.44 10.32
CA HIS A 187 11.90 12.78 9.92
C HIS A 187 12.70 13.89 10.62
#